data_AF-A0A0G0KVP1-F1
#
_entry.id   AF-A0A0G0KVP1-F1
#
_cell.length_a   1.000
_cell.length_b   1.000
_cell.length_c   1.000
_cell.angle_alpha   90.00
_cell.angle_beta   90.00
_cell.angle_gamma   90.00
#
_symmetry.space_group_name_H-M   'P 1'
#
loop_
_entity.id
_entity.type
_entity.pdbx_description
1 polymer ?
#
loop_
_entity_poly.entity_id
_entity_poly.type
_entity_poly.pdbx_seq_one_letter_code
_entity_poly.pdbx_strand_id
1 'polypeptide(L)'
;MLFQNKKTETSNKKNCDGVVSYRDLHKKEEVVSPSFAVGKKVWAKKLSSAALKVFFSDYLYLLFKSAANNHLRIVAPKKQQGERCSFQFQSYTQLKKYQKKVRLFTFSTSFTSIFVFIVIIGFQLINTHQGKGATFGWLQTDWNGGADTVTTANHTTNQSGWTKFFSKDIGVDTSGGEMKISGIADSFVTTSDTDFNAFAKTQSYVSGAGAAGTIYAQKPDGGTCATAAECANGWCNANVCANPWTAGPCSGFTVYREDTGDGAHPGQWTWKTSDTDCAAPQCLPVDGYDSLVADNSVDFSLYPARNACKAIGGRLPTRNELLCIYSNKASYVGAFDVGGSLYLASQEAAVNKVLYVRFSDGFSNLAGSWYKTSWNRVRCVK
;
A
#
# COMPACT_ATOMS: atom_id res chain seq x y z
N MET A 1 -26.69 7.89 42.26
CA MET A 1 -25.84 6.98 43.06
C MET A 1 -26.67 5.75 43.38
N LEU A 2 -26.43 4.64 42.66
CA LEU A 2 -27.08 3.34 42.84
C LEU A 2 -25.99 2.30 42.60
N PHE A 3 -25.61 1.59 43.66
CA PHE A 3 -24.65 0.49 43.61
C PHE A 3 -25.35 -0.77 43.10
N GLN A 4 -24.89 -1.32 41.98
CA GLN A 4 -25.26 -2.68 41.58
C GLN A 4 -24.13 -3.66 41.96
N ASN A 5 -24.49 -4.60 42.84
CA ASN A 5 -23.69 -5.75 43.22
C ASN A 5 -23.56 -6.72 42.05
N LYS A 6 -22.32 -7.01 41.65
CA LYS A 6 -22.02 -8.03 40.64
C LYS A 6 -21.95 -9.40 41.32
N LYS A 7 -22.93 -10.25 41.02
CA LYS A 7 -23.05 -11.64 41.47
C LYS A 7 -22.02 -12.51 40.74
N THR A 8 -21.23 -13.26 41.49
CA THR A 8 -20.27 -14.26 41.00
C THR A 8 -21.00 -15.59 40.81
N GLU A 9 -21.05 -16.11 39.59
CA GLU A 9 -21.48 -17.49 39.31
C GLU A 9 -20.27 -18.33 38.93
N THR A 10 -19.88 -19.23 39.83
CA THR A 10 -18.90 -20.28 39.60
C THR A 10 -19.63 -21.54 39.13
N SER A 11 -19.51 -21.84 37.84
CA SER A 11 -19.95 -23.12 37.25
C SER A 11 -19.00 -24.24 37.70
N ASN A 12 -19.54 -25.18 38.47
CA ASN A 12 -18.88 -26.40 38.92
C ASN A 12 -18.80 -27.43 37.78
N LYS A 13 -17.59 -27.75 37.31
CA LYS A 13 -17.35 -28.93 36.46
C LYS A 13 -16.52 -29.94 37.26
N LYS A 14 -17.16 -31.03 37.66
CA LYS A 14 -16.48 -32.22 38.19
C LYS A 14 -15.61 -32.81 37.09
N ASN A 15 -14.33 -33.01 37.36
CA ASN A 15 -13.59 -34.10 36.72
C ASN A 15 -12.59 -34.67 37.71
N CYS A 16 -12.59 -36.00 37.75
CA CYS A 16 -11.82 -36.85 38.64
C CYS A 16 -10.34 -36.76 38.28
N ASP A 17 -9.50 -36.45 39.26
CA ASP A 17 -8.27 -37.19 39.57
C ASP A 17 -7.71 -36.63 40.87
N GLY A 18 -7.58 -37.51 41.86
CA GLY A 18 -7.15 -37.17 43.20
C GLY A 18 -5.66 -36.85 43.25
N VAL A 19 -5.34 -35.59 43.59
CA VAL A 19 -4.15 -35.27 44.39
C VAL A 19 -4.55 -34.14 45.35
N VAL A 20 -4.78 -34.50 46.62
CA VAL A 20 -4.93 -33.53 47.71
C VAL A 20 -3.53 -32.96 48.00
N SER A 21 -3.28 -31.74 47.54
CA SER A 21 -2.12 -30.96 47.98
C SER A 21 -2.55 -30.13 49.18
N TYR A 22 -2.09 -30.50 50.38
CA TYR A 22 -2.19 -29.63 51.56
C TYR A 22 -1.47 -28.30 51.27
N ARG A 23 -2.22 -27.21 51.40
CA ARG A 23 -1.69 -25.84 51.33
C ARG A 23 -1.31 -25.45 52.75
N ASP A 24 -0.04 -25.59 53.06
CA ASP A 24 0.55 -25.13 54.32
C ASP A 24 0.55 -23.58 54.33
N LEU A 25 -0.34 -22.98 55.12
CA LEU A 25 -0.61 -21.53 55.15
C LEU A 25 0.24 -20.75 56.17
N HIS A 26 1.31 -21.35 56.70
CA HIS A 26 2.22 -20.66 57.63
C HIS A 26 3.70 -20.76 57.25
N LYS A 27 4.03 -20.78 55.95
CA LYS A 27 5.44 -20.67 55.54
C LYS A 27 5.86 -19.20 55.48
N LYS A 28 6.60 -18.76 56.50
CA LYS A 28 7.33 -17.48 56.53
C LYS A 28 8.03 -17.26 55.19
N GLU A 29 7.96 -16.04 54.68
CA GLU A 29 8.69 -15.60 53.50
C GLU A 29 10.20 -15.78 53.74
N GLU A 30 10.76 -16.90 53.28
CA GLU A 30 12.19 -16.98 53.05
C GLU A 30 12.49 -16.06 51.88
N VAL A 31 13.06 -14.89 52.20
CA VAL A 31 13.76 -14.03 51.27
C VAL A 31 14.94 -14.85 50.74
N VAL A 32 14.69 -15.63 49.68
CA VAL A 32 15.76 -16.26 48.88
C VAL A 32 16.39 -15.14 48.06
N SER A 33 17.28 -14.39 48.71
CA SER A 33 18.27 -13.58 48.03
C SER A 33 19.25 -14.54 47.35
N PRO A 34 19.38 -14.53 46.01
CA PRO A 34 20.50 -15.23 45.40
C PRO A 34 21.78 -14.56 45.93
N SER A 35 22.54 -15.27 46.75
CA SER A 35 23.86 -14.81 47.17
C SER A 35 24.78 -14.89 45.96
N PHE A 36 24.88 -13.77 45.23
CA PHE A 36 26.01 -13.53 44.34
C PHE A 36 27.22 -13.19 45.22
N ALA A 37 27.70 -14.17 46.00
CA ALA A 37 29.00 -14.12 46.65
C ALA A 37 30.07 -14.34 45.56
N VAL A 38 30.22 -13.35 44.67
CA VAL A 38 31.41 -13.25 43.83
C VAL A 38 32.52 -12.79 44.75
N GLY A 39 33.27 -13.75 45.31
CA GLY A 39 34.45 -13.46 46.10
C GLY A 39 35.37 -12.50 45.34
N LYS A 40 35.68 -11.35 45.95
CA LYS A 40 36.54 -10.28 45.41
C LYS A 40 38.03 -10.68 45.30
N LYS A 41 38.33 -11.93 44.93
CA LYS A 41 39.70 -12.38 44.70
C LYS A 41 39.91 -12.66 43.22
N VAL A 42 40.58 -11.71 42.57
CA VAL A 42 41.32 -11.84 41.29
C VAL A 42 40.44 -12.04 40.04
N TRP A 43 39.76 -10.97 39.60
CA TRP A 43 38.97 -10.93 38.34
C TRP A 43 39.74 -10.44 37.10
N ALA A 44 41.07 -10.38 37.17
CA ALA A 44 41.92 -10.03 36.02
C ALA A 44 42.48 -11.27 35.28
N LYS A 45 41.78 -12.42 35.34
CA LYS A 45 42.12 -13.59 34.50
C LYS A 45 41.07 -13.71 33.38
N LYS A 46 41.53 -13.49 32.14
CA LYS A 46 40.91 -13.85 30.85
C LYS A 46 39.55 -14.54 31.02
N LEU A 47 38.47 -13.76 31.10
CA LEU A 47 37.16 -14.24 30.69
C LEU A 47 37.31 -14.56 29.20
N SER A 48 37.48 -15.84 28.88
CA SER A 48 37.58 -16.25 27.50
C SER A 48 36.32 -15.79 26.78
N SER A 49 36.49 -15.25 25.56
CA SER A 49 35.39 -14.84 24.67
C SER A 49 34.27 -15.89 24.62
N ALA A 50 34.62 -17.18 24.72
CA ALA A 50 33.68 -18.29 24.76
C ALA A 50 32.73 -18.27 25.97
N ALA A 51 33.24 -18.06 27.20
CA ALA A 51 32.39 -18.03 28.39
C ALA A 51 31.40 -16.86 28.36
N LEU A 52 31.84 -15.71 27.85
CA LEU A 52 31.00 -14.54 27.67
C LEU A 52 29.90 -14.80 26.62
N LYS A 53 30.25 -15.41 25.48
CA LYS A 53 29.30 -15.77 24.41
C LYS A 53 28.21 -16.72 24.91
N VAL A 54 28.58 -17.75 25.67
CA VAL A 54 27.61 -18.70 26.26
C VAL A 54 26.68 -18.01 27.24
N PHE A 55 27.22 -17.16 28.12
CA PHE A 55 26.42 -16.39 29.06
C PHE A 55 25.42 -15.44 28.36
N PHE A 56 25.87 -14.68 27.36
CA PHE A 56 25.00 -13.78 26.60
C PHE A 56 23.92 -14.52 25.82
N SER A 57 24.27 -15.64 25.19
CA SER A 57 23.30 -16.50 24.50
C SER A 57 22.22 -16.96 25.48
N ASP A 58 22.61 -17.56 26.61
CA ASP A 58 21.68 -18.03 27.63
C ASP A 58 20.79 -16.91 28.18
N TYR A 59 21.35 -15.72 28.38
CA TYR A 59 20.61 -14.55 28.81
C TYR A 59 19.56 -14.08 27.78
N LEU A 60 19.93 -14.02 26.49
CA LEU A 60 19.01 -13.67 25.41
C LEU A 60 17.88 -14.70 25.27
N TYR A 61 18.18 -15.99 25.42
CA TYR A 61 17.15 -17.04 25.42
C TYR A 61 16.16 -16.86 26.56
N LEU A 62 16.62 -16.50 27.77
CA LEU A 62 15.73 -16.20 28.90
C LEU A 62 14.83 -14.98 28.65
N LEU A 63 15.35 -13.95 27.99
CA LEU A 63 14.59 -12.74 27.64
C LEU A 63 13.52 -13.01 26.59
N PHE A 64 13.87 -13.68 25.48
CA PHE A 64 13.01 -13.74 24.29
C PHE A 64 12.21 -15.04 24.14
N LYS A 65 12.63 -16.17 24.72
CA LYS A 65 11.91 -17.46 24.58
C LYS A 65 11.01 -17.78 25.79
N SER A 66 9.94 -18.53 25.57
CA SER A 66 9.00 -18.90 26.63
C SER A 66 9.67 -19.72 27.75
N ALA A 67 9.08 -19.72 28.96
CA ALA A 67 9.55 -20.54 30.07
C ALA A 67 9.58 -22.03 29.71
N ALA A 68 8.58 -22.50 28.96
CA ALA A 68 8.49 -23.88 28.50
C ALA A 68 9.67 -24.26 27.60
N ASN A 69 9.99 -23.44 26.58
CA ASN A 69 11.10 -23.71 25.67
C ASN A 69 12.46 -23.68 26.41
N ASN A 70 12.64 -22.74 27.34
CA ASN A 70 13.86 -22.67 28.13
C ASN A 70 13.99 -23.84 29.11
N HIS A 71 12.89 -24.30 29.70
CA HIS A 71 12.89 -25.49 30.56
C HIS A 71 13.25 -26.75 29.77
N LEU A 72 12.64 -26.96 28.59
CA LEU A 72 12.97 -28.08 27.72
C LEU A 72 14.45 -28.06 27.32
N ARG A 73 15.01 -26.88 27.01
CA ARG A 73 16.44 -26.72 26.69
C ARG A 73 17.36 -27.06 27.86
N ILE A 74 16.98 -26.70 29.09
CA ILE A 74 17.77 -26.94 30.31
C ILE A 74 17.68 -28.40 30.76
N VAL A 75 16.52 -29.04 30.58
CA VAL A 75 16.26 -30.43 30.98
C VAL A 75 16.68 -31.44 29.91
N ALA A 76 16.79 -31.02 28.64
CA ALA A 76 17.29 -31.88 27.57
C ALA A 76 18.66 -32.46 27.97
N PRO A 77 18.82 -33.80 27.97
CA PRO A 77 20.07 -34.43 28.35
C PRO A 77 21.16 -33.96 27.40
N LYS A 78 22.10 -33.16 27.92
CA LYS A 78 23.25 -32.69 27.15
C LYS A 78 24.07 -33.91 26.73
N LYS A 79 24.06 -34.22 25.44
CA LYS A 79 24.99 -35.18 24.84
C LYS A 79 26.40 -34.60 24.99
N GLN A 80 27.15 -35.18 25.93
CA GLN A 80 28.60 -35.11 26.12
C GLN A 80 29.37 -34.02 25.34
N GLN A 81 29.65 -32.89 25.98
CA GLN A 81 30.89 -32.12 25.76
C GLN A 81 30.95 -30.94 26.74
N GLY A 82 31.41 -31.16 27.96
CA GLY A 82 32.04 -30.15 28.85
C GLY A 82 31.33 -28.83 29.18
N GLU A 83 30.19 -28.49 28.59
CA GLU A 83 29.54 -27.19 28.67
C GLU A 83 28.66 -27.15 29.92
N ARG A 84 29.25 -26.65 31.01
CA ARG A 84 28.53 -26.31 32.23
C ARG A 84 27.48 -25.24 31.89
N CYS A 85 26.20 -25.55 32.08
CA CYS A 85 25.15 -24.53 32.08
C CYS A 85 25.41 -23.57 33.23
N SER A 86 25.49 -22.27 32.93
CA SER A 86 25.69 -21.22 33.94
C SER A 86 24.49 -21.07 34.88
N PHE A 87 23.32 -21.58 34.49
CA PHE A 87 22.09 -21.51 35.26
C PHE A 87 21.52 -22.92 35.49
N GLN A 88 21.32 -23.27 36.76
CA GLN A 88 20.57 -24.46 37.17
C GLN A 88 19.35 -24.02 37.97
N PHE A 89 18.17 -24.54 37.60
CA PHE A 89 16.93 -24.30 38.31
C PHE A 89 16.37 -25.65 38.76
N GLN A 90 16.01 -25.77 40.04
CA GLN A 90 15.51 -27.03 40.60
C GLN A 90 14.05 -27.31 40.19
N SER A 91 13.33 -26.32 39.68
CA SER A 91 11.96 -26.49 39.21
C SER A 91 11.57 -25.47 38.14
N TYR A 92 10.58 -25.84 37.32
CA TYR A 92 9.93 -24.96 36.34
C TYR A 92 9.39 -23.67 36.97
N THR A 93 8.84 -23.77 38.18
CA THR A 93 8.28 -22.62 38.91
C THR A 93 9.35 -21.60 39.27
N GLN A 94 10.55 -22.05 39.67
CA GLN A 94 11.68 -21.16 39.95
C GLN A 94 12.17 -20.45 38.67
N LEU A 95 12.31 -21.19 37.57
CA LEU A 95 12.67 -20.62 36.26
C LEU A 95 11.66 -19.55 35.82
N LYS A 96 10.36 -19.84 35.94
CA LYS A 96 9.30 -18.90 35.55
C LYS A 96 9.32 -17.63 36.41
N LYS A 97 9.52 -17.75 37.74
CA LYS A 97 9.65 -16.60 38.65
C LYS A 97 10.90 -15.78 38.32
N TYR A 98 12.02 -16.43 38.03
CA TYR A 98 13.27 -15.77 37.65
C TYR A 98 13.13 -15.02 36.32
N GLN A 99 12.60 -15.66 35.27
CA GLN A 99 12.34 -15.02 33.98
C GLN A 99 11.41 -13.81 34.09
N LYS A 100 10.35 -13.89 34.91
CA LYS A 100 9.47 -12.76 35.14
C LYS A 100 10.22 -11.56 35.75
N LYS A 101 11.09 -11.81 36.74
CA LYS A 101 11.93 -10.76 37.36
C LYS A 101 12.96 -10.19 36.38
N VAL A 102 13.65 -11.05 35.62
CA VAL A 102 14.67 -10.62 34.64
C VAL A 102 14.05 -9.81 33.52
N ARG A 103 12.88 -10.20 32.99
CA ARG A 103 12.16 -9.41 31.99
C ARG A 103 11.67 -8.09 32.56
N LEU A 104 11.10 -8.09 33.76
CA LEU A 104 10.64 -6.87 34.40
C LEU A 104 11.80 -5.88 34.62
N PHE A 105 12.97 -6.38 35.00
CA PHE A 105 14.16 -5.55 35.19
C PHE A 105 14.78 -5.08 33.86
N THR A 106 14.88 -5.97 32.86
CA THR A 106 15.51 -5.66 31.56
C THR A 106 14.62 -4.80 30.66
N PHE A 107 13.29 -4.92 30.78
CA PHE A 107 12.33 -4.04 30.11
C PHE A 107 11.82 -2.92 31.04
N SER A 108 12.46 -2.73 32.20
CA SER A 108 12.23 -1.53 33.00
C SER A 108 12.69 -0.31 32.21
N THR A 109 11.99 0.81 32.38
CA THR A 109 12.20 2.07 31.65
C THR A 109 13.64 2.61 31.72
N SER A 110 14.41 2.20 32.73
CA SER A 110 15.82 2.59 32.90
C SER A 110 16.78 1.87 31.96
N PHE A 111 16.45 0.68 31.45
CA PHE A 111 17.34 -0.06 30.54
C PHE A 111 17.14 0.38 29.08
N THR A 112 15.90 0.75 28.71
CA THR A 112 15.58 1.28 27.39
C THR A 112 16.29 2.60 27.11
N SER A 113 16.44 3.48 28.11
CA SER A 113 17.16 4.74 27.94
C SER A 113 18.65 4.51 27.65
N ILE A 114 19.29 3.58 28.35
CA ILE A 114 20.70 3.24 28.14
C ILE A 114 20.94 2.71 26.71
N PHE A 115 20.05 1.85 26.21
CA PHE A 115 20.19 1.31 24.85
C PHE A 115 20.06 2.40 23.79
N VAL A 116 19.12 3.34 23.95
CA VAL A 116 18.98 4.51 23.07
C VAL A 116 20.25 5.37 23.07
N PHE A 117 20.84 5.62 24.25
CA PHE A 117 22.11 6.34 24.35
C PHE A 117 23.26 5.63 23.64
N ILE A 118 23.37 4.30 23.76
CA ILE A 118 24.40 3.51 23.06
C ILE A 118 24.23 3.61 21.54
N VAL A 119 22.99 3.56 21.05
CA VAL A 119 22.71 3.71 19.60
C VAL A 119 23.07 5.11 19.11
N ILE A 120 22.72 6.17 19.87
CA ILE A 120 23.07 7.55 19.52
C ILE A 120 24.59 7.73 19.47
N ILE A 121 25.31 7.28 20.50
CA ILE A 121 26.78 7.34 20.53
C ILE A 121 27.40 6.51 19.40
N GLY A 122 26.83 5.34 19.10
CA GLY A 122 27.24 4.50 17.98
C GLY A 122 27.10 5.22 16.63
N PHE A 123 25.99 5.90 16.38
CA PHE A 123 25.79 6.70 15.17
C PHE A 123 26.74 7.89 15.06
N GLN A 124 27.17 8.48 16.18
CA GLN A 124 28.15 9.56 16.20
C GLN A 124 29.59 9.07 15.97
N LEU A 125 29.89 7.80 16.31
CA LEU A 125 31.22 7.20 16.13
C LEU A 125 31.39 6.48 14.79
N ILE A 126 30.29 6.15 14.10
CA ILE A 126 30.35 5.76 12.69
C ILE A 126 30.64 7.04 11.91
N ASN A 127 31.93 7.25 11.65
CA ASN A 127 32.48 8.33 10.86
C ASN A 127 31.83 8.30 9.48
N THR A 128 30.70 8.98 9.32
CA THR A 128 30.05 9.25 8.04
C THR A 128 30.95 10.24 7.32
N HIS A 129 32.04 9.70 6.76
CA HIS A 129 32.96 10.44 5.92
C HIS A 129 32.13 11.20 4.89
N GLN A 130 32.12 12.52 5.06
CA GLN A 130 31.69 13.56 4.14
C GLN A 130 31.06 12.99 2.87
N GLY A 131 29.74 12.87 2.87
CA GLY A 131 29.00 12.90 1.61
C GLY A 131 29.36 14.24 0.95
N LYS A 132 30.36 14.24 0.07
CA LYS A 132 30.69 15.37 -0.79
C LYS A 132 29.54 15.48 -1.76
N GLY A 133 28.46 16.13 -1.33
CA GLY A 133 27.43 16.63 -2.21
C GLY A 133 28.11 17.57 -3.18
N ALA A 134 28.38 17.06 -4.37
CA ALA A 134 28.97 17.81 -5.46
C ALA A 134 28.00 18.91 -5.89
N THR A 135 28.12 20.12 -5.33
CA THR A 135 27.51 21.32 -5.90
C THR A 135 28.36 21.78 -7.08
N PHE A 136 28.50 20.93 -8.11
CA PHE A 136 29.07 21.40 -9.37
C PHE A 136 27.95 22.10 -10.13
N GLY A 137 28.04 23.43 -10.23
CA GLY A 137 27.26 24.19 -11.20
C GLY A 137 27.79 23.85 -12.59
N TRP A 138 27.01 23.10 -13.36
CA TRP A 138 27.34 22.82 -14.74
C TRP A 138 26.77 23.93 -15.62
N LEU A 139 27.67 24.60 -16.35
CA LEU A 139 27.30 25.61 -17.33
C LEU A 139 27.50 24.99 -18.72
N GLN A 140 26.41 24.48 -19.30
CA GLN A 140 26.40 24.08 -20.70
C GLN A 140 25.91 25.24 -21.55
N THR A 141 26.82 25.79 -22.33
CA THR A 141 26.55 26.90 -23.25
C THR A 141 26.46 26.45 -24.71
N ASP A 142 26.72 25.17 -25.00
CA ASP A 142 26.81 24.65 -26.37
C ASP A 142 26.33 23.19 -26.46
N TRP A 143 25.61 22.87 -27.54
CA TRP A 143 25.09 21.54 -27.91
C TRP A 143 25.62 21.03 -29.28
N ASN A 144 26.60 21.70 -29.86
CA ASN A 144 27.20 21.35 -31.16
C ASN A 144 27.93 20.01 -31.18
N GLY A 145 28.21 19.40 -30.03
CA GLY A 145 28.89 18.11 -29.93
C GLY A 145 28.05 16.93 -30.43
N GLY A 146 26.74 17.14 -30.61
CA GLY A 146 25.83 16.13 -31.15
C GLY A 146 25.47 15.04 -30.14
N ALA A 147 24.77 14.02 -30.64
CA ALA A 147 24.40 12.85 -29.87
C ALA A 147 25.63 11.97 -29.62
N ASP A 148 25.89 11.61 -28.36
CA ASP A 148 26.87 10.61 -27.97
C ASP A 148 26.23 9.63 -26.98
N THR A 149 26.00 8.41 -27.47
CA THR A 149 25.37 7.33 -26.71
C THR A 149 26.39 6.41 -26.03
N VAL A 150 27.69 6.69 -26.20
CA VAL A 150 28.78 5.85 -25.69
C VAL A 150 29.47 6.52 -24.52
N THR A 151 29.74 7.82 -24.61
CA THR A 151 30.45 8.55 -23.57
C THR A 151 29.47 9.26 -22.64
N THR A 152 29.59 9.00 -21.33
CA THR A 152 28.85 9.71 -20.29
C THR A 152 29.75 10.72 -19.62
N ALA A 153 29.20 11.86 -19.21
CA ALA A 153 29.99 12.83 -18.50
C ALA A 153 30.45 12.27 -17.15
N ASN A 154 31.77 12.13 -16.95
CA ASN A 154 32.33 11.48 -15.75
C ASN A 154 32.67 12.45 -14.62
N HIS A 155 32.50 13.76 -14.84
CA HIS A 155 32.73 14.88 -13.93
C HIS A 155 34.12 14.94 -13.27
N THR A 156 35.01 14.01 -13.60
CA THR A 156 36.38 13.95 -13.09
C THR A 156 37.31 14.69 -14.02
N THR A 157 36.99 14.68 -15.32
CA THR A 157 37.85 15.21 -16.39
C THR A 157 37.13 16.15 -17.36
N ASN A 158 35.82 16.35 -17.22
CA ASN A 158 35.00 17.07 -18.18
C ASN A 158 33.94 17.98 -17.51
N GLN A 159 34.35 18.64 -16.43
CA GLN A 159 33.48 19.55 -15.66
C GLN A 159 33.06 20.80 -16.46
N SER A 160 33.87 21.17 -17.45
CA SER A 160 33.59 22.23 -18.42
C SER A 160 33.74 21.68 -19.83
N GLY A 161 33.13 22.36 -20.81
CA GLY A 161 33.29 22.03 -22.23
C GLY A 161 32.55 20.77 -22.71
N TRP A 162 31.63 20.22 -21.92
CA TRP A 162 30.77 19.14 -22.39
C TRP A 162 29.69 19.70 -23.32
N THR A 163 29.75 19.33 -24.60
CA THR A 163 28.83 19.83 -25.66
C THR A 163 27.91 18.77 -26.25
N LYS A 164 27.88 17.57 -25.64
CA LYS A 164 27.20 16.39 -26.17
C LYS A 164 25.89 16.11 -25.42
N PHE A 165 24.94 15.49 -26.09
CA PHE A 165 23.69 14.99 -25.51
C PHE A 165 23.53 13.49 -25.76
N PHE A 166 22.72 12.79 -24.97
CA PHE A 166 22.46 11.36 -25.23
C PHE A 166 21.47 11.18 -26.39
N SER A 167 20.35 11.91 -26.34
CA SER A 167 19.31 11.93 -27.35
C SER A 167 18.59 13.28 -27.35
N LYS A 168 17.93 13.62 -28.47
CA LYS A 168 17.03 14.77 -28.58
C LYS A 168 15.79 14.38 -29.38
N ASP A 169 14.69 15.08 -29.15
CA ASP A 169 13.50 14.95 -30.00
C ASP A 169 13.76 15.48 -31.41
N ILE A 170 13.00 14.99 -32.38
CA ILE A 170 13.14 15.41 -33.79
C ILE A 170 12.87 16.91 -33.99
N GLY A 171 11.99 17.50 -33.16
CA GLY A 171 11.67 18.93 -33.17
C GLY A 171 12.66 19.82 -32.44
N VAL A 172 13.67 19.26 -31.77
CA VAL A 172 14.73 20.06 -31.12
C VAL A 172 15.89 20.21 -32.09
N ASP A 173 16.22 21.44 -32.47
CA ASP A 173 17.40 21.79 -33.25
C ASP A 173 18.51 22.23 -32.30
N THR A 174 19.70 21.63 -32.46
CA THR A 174 20.90 21.95 -31.67
C THR A 174 22.00 22.57 -32.54
N SER A 175 21.68 22.97 -33.77
CA SER A 175 22.62 23.60 -34.69
C SER A 175 22.97 25.03 -34.26
N GLY A 176 24.21 25.43 -34.51
CA GLY A 176 24.70 26.77 -34.14
C GLY A 176 24.94 26.96 -32.64
N GLY A 177 25.00 25.88 -31.87
CA GLY A 177 25.34 25.86 -30.44
C GLY A 177 24.21 26.26 -29.50
N GLU A 178 23.02 26.52 -30.03
CA GLU A 178 21.83 26.87 -29.25
C GLU A 178 20.81 25.75 -29.32
N MET A 179 19.97 25.61 -28.29
CA MET A 179 18.81 24.72 -28.32
C MET A 179 17.61 25.51 -28.83
N LYS A 180 17.09 25.13 -29.99
CA LYS A 180 15.91 25.73 -30.64
C LYS A 180 14.84 24.68 -30.78
N ILE A 181 13.58 25.09 -30.67
CA ILE A 181 12.45 24.24 -31.08
C ILE A 181 12.19 24.57 -32.55
N SER A 182 12.50 23.63 -33.44
CA SER A 182 12.07 23.70 -34.83
C SER A 182 10.59 23.37 -34.87
N GLY A 183 9.76 24.39 -35.07
CA GLY A 183 8.35 24.17 -35.37
C GLY A 183 8.24 23.43 -36.69
N ILE A 184 7.90 22.15 -36.66
CA ILE A 184 7.51 21.41 -37.87
C ILE A 184 6.17 21.99 -38.28
N ALA A 185 6.18 22.86 -39.29
CA ALA A 185 4.95 23.33 -39.92
C ALA A 185 4.33 22.16 -40.67
N ASP A 186 3.30 21.56 -40.09
CA ASP A 186 2.46 20.57 -40.75
C ASP A 186 1.16 21.25 -41.21
N SER A 187 0.63 20.81 -42.34
CA SER A 187 -0.65 21.30 -42.87
C SER A 187 -1.49 20.13 -43.35
N PHE A 188 -2.66 19.97 -42.75
CA PHE A 188 -3.68 19.05 -43.23
C PHE A 188 -4.81 19.86 -43.88
N VAL A 189 -5.27 19.45 -45.06
CA VAL A 189 -6.45 20.02 -45.70
C VAL A 189 -7.64 19.16 -45.32
N THR A 190 -8.67 19.81 -44.79
CA THR A 190 -9.94 19.18 -44.38
C THR A 190 -11.03 19.88 -45.19
N THR A 191 -11.77 19.12 -46.00
CA THR A 191 -12.68 19.69 -47.01
C THR A 191 -14.16 19.49 -46.70
N SER A 192 -14.47 18.66 -45.69
CA SER A 192 -15.84 18.39 -45.28
C SER A 192 -16.00 18.41 -43.76
N ASP A 193 -17.22 18.65 -43.29
CA ASP A 193 -17.59 18.48 -41.87
C ASP A 193 -17.31 17.05 -41.41
N THR A 194 -17.43 16.06 -42.30
CA THR A 194 -17.04 14.68 -42.01
C THR A 194 -15.55 14.58 -41.71
N ASP A 195 -14.67 15.22 -42.50
CA ASP A 195 -13.22 15.18 -42.23
C ASP A 195 -12.91 15.86 -40.88
N PHE A 196 -13.49 17.04 -40.61
CA PHE A 196 -13.29 17.74 -39.34
C PHE A 196 -13.76 16.95 -38.12
N ASN A 197 -14.87 16.21 -38.25
CA ASN A 197 -15.41 15.36 -37.18
C ASN A 197 -14.77 13.96 -37.14
N ALA A 198 -14.13 13.51 -38.22
CA ALA A 198 -13.45 12.22 -38.31
C ALA A 198 -12.02 12.25 -37.77
N PHE A 199 -11.35 13.40 -37.77
CA PHE A 199 -10.11 13.54 -37.02
C PHE A 199 -10.41 13.35 -35.52
N ALA A 200 -9.82 12.32 -34.92
CA ALA A 200 -9.80 12.07 -33.48
C ALA A 200 -8.99 13.14 -32.74
N LYS A 201 -9.37 14.43 -32.87
CA LYS A 201 -8.66 15.53 -32.22
C LYS A 201 -9.04 15.53 -30.76
N THR A 202 -8.19 14.94 -29.95
CA THR A 202 -8.29 14.92 -28.48
C THR A 202 -8.03 16.29 -27.83
N GLN A 203 -7.76 17.34 -28.63
CA GLN A 203 -7.35 18.66 -28.13
C GLN A 203 -8.00 19.84 -28.88
N SER A 204 -9.01 19.63 -29.71
CA SER A 204 -9.72 20.73 -30.38
C SER A 204 -11.19 20.41 -30.56
N TYR A 205 -12.04 21.42 -30.57
CA TYR A 205 -13.47 21.29 -30.87
C TYR A 205 -13.87 22.29 -31.96
N VAL A 206 -14.93 21.97 -32.70
CA VAL A 206 -15.50 22.84 -33.72
C VAL A 206 -16.78 23.46 -33.18
N SER A 207 -16.94 24.78 -33.36
CA SER A 207 -18.20 25.49 -33.10
C SER A 207 -18.76 26.00 -34.41
N GLY A 208 -20.07 25.84 -34.62
CA GLY A 208 -20.74 26.16 -35.89
C GLY A 208 -20.73 24.98 -36.89
N ALA A 209 -21.21 25.24 -38.10
CA ALA A 209 -21.27 24.26 -39.20
C ALA A 209 -20.97 24.93 -40.56
N GLY A 210 -20.50 24.16 -41.54
CA GLY A 210 -20.18 24.65 -42.88
C GLY A 210 -19.16 25.80 -42.88
N ALA A 211 -19.40 26.83 -43.70
CA ALA A 211 -18.48 27.97 -43.83
C ALA A 211 -18.34 28.83 -42.57
N ALA A 212 -19.21 28.68 -41.57
CA ALA A 212 -19.15 29.38 -40.30
C ALA A 212 -18.42 28.59 -39.20
N GLY A 213 -17.99 27.36 -39.48
CA GLY A 213 -17.29 26.50 -38.54
C GLY A 213 -15.95 27.12 -38.12
N THR A 214 -15.73 27.26 -36.81
CA THR A 214 -14.46 27.72 -36.24
C THR A 214 -13.87 26.63 -35.36
N ILE A 215 -12.57 26.36 -35.50
CA ILE A 215 -11.84 25.39 -34.69
C ILE A 215 -11.23 26.13 -33.49
N TYR A 216 -11.45 25.59 -32.31
CA TYR A 216 -10.86 26.07 -31.07
C TYR A 216 -10.01 24.96 -30.45
N ALA A 217 -8.92 25.34 -29.79
CA ALA A 217 -8.25 24.43 -28.87
C ALA A 217 -9.21 24.09 -27.72
N GLN A 218 -9.24 22.83 -27.32
CA GLN A 218 -9.91 22.44 -26.09
C GLN A 218 -9.17 23.04 -24.90
N LYS A 219 -9.96 23.48 -23.93
CA LYS A 219 -9.49 24.16 -22.74
C LYS A 219 -9.00 23.11 -21.73
N PRO A 220 -7.88 23.37 -21.04
CA PRO A 220 -7.40 22.51 -19.97
C PRO A 220 -8.35 22.58 -18.76
N ASP A 221 -8.14 21.69 -17.79
CA ASP A 221 -8.82 21.75 -16.50
C ASP A 221 -8.62 23.13 -15.86
N GLY A 222 -9.70 23.71 -15.32
CA GLY A 222 -9.75 25.08 -14.78
C GLY A 222 -10.16 26.16 -15.79
N GLY A 223 -10.16 25.89 -17.10
CA GLY A 223 -10.64 26.83 -18.11
C GLY A 223 -12.15 27.05 -18.05
N THR A 224 -12.65 28.24 -18.36
CA THR A 224 -14.10 28.49 -18.41
C THR A 224 -14.74 27.82 -19.62
N CYS A 225 -15.92 27.25 -19.48
CA CYS A 225 -16.63 26.56 -20.57
C CYS A 225 -18.14 26.84 -20.55
N ALA A 226 -18.77 26.78 -21.71
CA ALA A 226 -20.24 26.75 -21.82
C ALA A 226 -20.75 25.33 -22.12
N THR A 227 -19.98 24.53 -22.86
CA THR A 227 -20.33 23.14 -23.20
C THR A 227 -19.18 22.17 -22.91
N ALA A 228 -19.51 20.88 -22.76
CA ALA A 228 -18.53 19.83 -22.48
C ALA A 228 -17.49 19.64 -23.61
N ALA A 229 -17.87 19.92 -24.86
CA ALA A 229 -16.98 19.81 -26.02
C ALA A 229 -15.79 20.77 -25.95
N GLU A 230 -15.93 21.89 -25.22
CA GLU A 230 -14.88 22.88 -25.04
C GLU A 230 -13.72 22.40 -24.18
N CYS A 231 -13.90 21.33 -23.41
CA CYS A 231 -12.95 20.86 -22.41
C CYS A 231 -12.18 19.65 -22.94
N ALA A 232 -10.87 19.61 -22.68
CA ALA A 232 -10.01 18.50 -23.13
C ALA A 232 -10.49 17.14 -22.60
N ASN A 233 -11.07 17.14 -21.39
CA ASN A 233 -11.62 15.93 -20.77
C ASN A 233 -13.11 15.70 -21.06
N GLY A 234 -13.71 16.48 -21.97
CA GLY A 234 -15.13 16.35 -22.31
C GLY A 234 -16.07 16.63 -21.13
N TRP A 235 -15.66 17.51 -20.20
CA TRP A 235 -16.47 17.84 -19.02
C TRP A 235 -16.46 19.33 -18.68
N CYS A 236 -17.64 19.93 -18.72
CA CYS A 236 -17.87 21.28 -18.22
C CYS A 236 -18.73 21.20 -16.95
N ASN A 237 -18.15 21.49 -15.79
CA ASN A 237 -18.83 21.48 -14.50
C ASN A 237 -18.90 22.90 -13.94
N ALA A 238 -20.11 23.40 -13.69
CA ALA A 238 -20.33 24.77 -13.20
C ALA A 238 -19.57 25.84 -14.03
N ASN A 239 -19.62 25.71 -15.36
CA ASN A 239 -18.92 26.56 -16.33
C ASN A 239 -17.39 26.53 -16.27
N VAL A 240 -16.81 25.47 -15.69
CA VAL A 240 -15.36 25.25 -15.64
C VAL A 240 -15.02 23.84 -16.13
N CYS A 241 -14.02 23.74 -16.99
CA CYS A 241 -13.49 22.47 -17.44
C CYS A 241 -12.90 21.73 -16.25
N ALA A 242 -13.35 20.50 -16.04
CA ALA A 242 -12.97 19.73 -14.86
C ALA A 242 -12.50 18.33 -15.24
N ASN A 243 -11.68 17.75 -14.38
CA ASN A 243 -11.23 16.38 -14.53
C ASN A 243 -12.37 15.42 -14.13
N PRO A 244 -12.85 14.53 -15.02
CA PRO A 244 -13.95 13.61 -14.71
C PRO A 244 -13.60 12.61 -13.61
N TRP A 245 -12.33 12.52 -13.22
CA TRP A 245 -11.85 11.78 -12.06
C TRP A 245 -11.76 12.70 -10.85
N THR A 246 -12.63 12.48 -9.87
CA THR A 246 -12.64 13.24 -8.62
C THR A 246 -11.83 12.51 -7.56
N ALA A 247 -10.81 13.18 -7.02
CA ALA A 247 -10.15 12.76 -5.78
C ALA A 247 -11.05 13.13 -4.58
N GLY A 248 -11.23 12.21 -3.64
CA GLY A 248 -12.07 12.42 -2.48
C GLY A 248 -11.42 11.92 -1.18
N PRO A 249 -12.20 11.76 -0.11
CA PRO A 249 -11.70 11.32 1.20
C PRO A 249 -11.12 9.91 1.20
N CYS A 250 -11.52 9.06 0.25
CA CYS A 250 -10.95 7.72 0.11
C CYS A 250 -9.55 7.79 -0.48
N SER A 251 -8.56 7.36 0.29
CA SER A 251 -7.15 7.34 -0.10
C SER A 251 -6.85 6.28 -1.16
N GLY A 252 -6.00 6.61 -2.13
CA GLY A 252 -5.39 5.64 -3.04
C GLY A 252 -6.12 5.45 -4.37
N PHE A 253 -7.22 6.16 -4.62
CA PHE A 253 -7.91 6.13 -5.91
C PHE A 253 -8.73 7.40 -6.17
N THR A 254 -9.08 7.62 -7.43
CA THR A 254 -10.04 8.64 -7.87
C THR A 254 -11.31 7.98 -8.41
N VAL A 255 -12.44 8.69 -8.37
CA VAL A 255 -13.75 8.16 -8.78
C VAL A 255 -14.22 8.86 -10.04
N TYR A 256 -14.69 8.09 -11.03
CA TYR A 256 -15.25 8.66 -12.24
C TYR A 256 -16.61 9.32 -11.98
N ARG A 257 -16.87 10.47 -12.61
CA ARG A 257 -18.05 11.32 -12.34
C ARG A 257 -19.40 10.67 -12.62
N GLU A 258 -19.47 9.68 -13.51
CA GLU A 258 -20.73 9.07 -13.95
C GLU A 258 -20.68 7.54 -13.83
N ASP A 259 -21.87 6.93 -13.77
CA ASP A 259 -21.98 5.48 -13.93
C ASP A 259 -21.79 5.13 -15.40
N THR A 260 -20.89 4.20 -15.68
CA THR A 260 -20.68 3.72 -17.06
C THR A 260 -21.83 2.79 -17.47
N GLY A 261 -22.30 2.92 -18.71
CA GLY A 261 -23.31 2.05 -19.33
C GLY A 261 -23.28 2.17 -20.84
N ASP A 262 -23.98 1.28 -21.53
CA ASP A 262 -24.23 1.43 -22.97
C ASP A 262 -25.49 2.25 -23.24
N GLY A 263 -25.76 2.54 -24.52
CA GLY A 263 -26.94 3.31 -24.92
C GLY A 263 -28.28 2.62 -24.62
N ALA A 264 -28.29 1.28 -24.47
CA ALA A 264 -29.50 0.51 -24.15
C ALA A 264 -29.74 0.40 -22.63
N HIS A 265 -28.67 0.48 -21.83
CA HIS A 265 -28.68 0.34 -20.37
C HIS A 265 -27.81 1.45 -19.73
N PRO A 266 -28.30 2.70 -19.71
CA PRO A 266 -27.52 3.83 -19.21
C PRO A 266 -27.06 3.60 -17.77
N GLY A 267 -25.75 3.66 -17.56
CA GLY A 267 -25.10 3.43 -16.28
C GLY A 267 -25.11 1.98 -15.77
N GLN A 268 -25.44 0.97 -16.58
CA GLN A 268 -25.48 -0.43 -16.15
C GLN A 268 -24.66 -1.36 -17.06
N TRP A 269 -24.08 -2.40 -16.46
CA TRP A 269 -23.42 -3.50 -17.16
C TRP A 269 -23.60 -4.83 -16.43
N THR A 270 -23.41 -5.93 -17.15
CA THR A 270 -23.18 -7.24 -16.54
C THR A 270 -21.72 -7.38 -16.10
N TRP A 271 -21.47 -8.05 -14.98
CA TRP A 271 -20.11 -8.30 -14.50
C TRP A 271 -19.35 -9.27 -15.41
N LYS A 272 -20.02 -10.34 -15.87
CA LYS A 272 -19.50 -11.34 -16.82
C LYS A 272 -20.62 -11.80 -17.76
N THR A 273 -20.26 -12.24 -18.96
CA THR A 273 -21.22 -12.71 -19.98
C THR A 273 -21.80 -14.11 -19.70
N SER A 274 -21.21 -14.88 -18.78
CA SER A 274 -21.68 -16.22 -18.39
C SER A 274 -21.34 -16.54 -16.92
N ASP A 275 -22.06 -17.51 -16.34
CA ASP A 275 -21.87 -17.99 -14.97
C ASP A 275 -20.73 -19.03 -14.92
N THR A 276 -19.50 -18.53 -15.00
CA THR A 276 -18.27 -19.32 -14.89
C THR A 276 -17.30 -18.66 -13.94
N ASP A 277 -16.45 -19.45 -13.27
CA ASP A 277 -15.44 -18.95 -12.33
C ASP A 277 -14.53 -17.87 -12.95
N CYS A 278 -14.06 -16.94 -12.12
CA CYS A 278 -13.05 -15.97 -12.52
C CYS A 278 -11.69 -16.68 -12.56
N ALA A 279 -11.01 -16.64 -13.70
CA ALA A 279 -9.73 -17.31 -13.89
C ALA A 279 -8.65 -16.34 -14.34
N ALA A 280 -7.38 -16.72 -14.13
CA ALA A 280 -6.26 -16.01 -14.72
C ALA A 280 -6.33 -16.04 -16.26
N PRO A 281 -5.88 -14.99 -16.96
CA PRO A 281 -5.17 -13.81 -16.44
C PRO A 281 -6.07 -12.69 -15.90
N GLN A 282 -7.40 -12.78 -16.05
CA GLN A 282 -8.31 -11.70 -15.66
C GLN A 282 -8.43 -11.52 -14.15
N CYS A 283 -8.13 -12.56 -13.38
CA CYS A 283 -8.44 -12.62 -11.95
C CYS A 283 -7.23 -13.00 -11.11
N LEU A 284 -7.09 -12.36 -9.95
CA LEU A 284 -6.13 -12.70 -8.90
C LEU A 284 -6.81 -12.61 -7.52
N PRO A 285 -6.40 -13.43 -6.54
CA PRO A 285 -6.94 -13.36 -5.18
C PRO A 285 -6.66 -12.01 -4.50
N VAL A 286 -7.70 -11.33 -4.02
CA VAL A 286 -7.64 -10.09 -3.22
C VAL A 286 -8.65 -10.21 -2.07
N ASP A 287 -8.19 -10.00 -0.83
CA ASP A 287 -9.02 -10.11 0.38
C ASP A 287 -9.75 -11.46 0.55
N GLY A 288 -9.21 -12.53 -0.03
CA GLY A 288 -9.80 -13.87 0.02
C GLY A 288 -10.85 -14.16 -1.07
N TYR A 289 -10.97 -13.31 -2.08
CA TYR A 289 -11.86 -13.50 -3.24
C TYR A 289 -11.08 -13.36 -4.55
N ASP A 290 -11.53 -14.03 -5.62
CA ASP A 290 -11.00 -13.78 -6.96
C ASP A 290 -11.47 -12.41 -7.45
N SER A 291 -10.53 -11.50 -7.68
CA SER A 291 -10.80 -10.13 -8.10
C SER A 291 -10.27 -9.88 -9.50
N LEU A 292 -11.05 -9.15 -10.30
CA LEU A 292 -10.58 -8.64 -11.58
C LEU A 292 -9.34 -7.76 -11.40
N VAL A 293 -8.30 -8.02 -12.20
CA VAL A 293 -7.03 -7.30 -12.09
C VAL A 293 -7.14 -5.85 -12.58
N ALA A 294 -6.35 -4.97 -11.96
CA ALA A 294 -6.27 -3.55 -12.29
C ALA A 294 -5.55 -3.28 -13.62
N ASP A 295 -4.76 -4.23 -14.12
CA ASP A 295 -3.97 -4.07 -15.34
C ASP A 295 -4.87 -3.92 -16.58
N ASN A 296 -4.76 -2.77 -17.24
CA ASN A 296 -5.52 -2.47 -18.46
C ASN A 296 -4.90 -3.12 -19.71
N SER A 297 -3.76 -3.81 -19.61
CA SER A 297 -3.22 -4.63 -20.71
C SER A 297 -4.00 -5.93 -20.94
N VAL A 298 -4.70 -6.43 -19.90
CA VAL A 298 -5.45 -7.69 -19.94
C VAL A 298 -6.73 -7.58 -20.77
N ASP A 299 -7.08 -8.65 -21.51
CA ASP A 299 -8.36 -8.75 -22.23
C ASP A 299 -9.53 -9.07 -21.28
N PHE A 300 -10.52 -8.18 -21.27
CA PHE A 300 -11.75 -8.29 -20.49
C PHE A 300 -13.00 -8.39 -21.38
N SER A 301 -12.87 -8.91 -22.61
CA SER A 301 -13.98 -9.14 -23.54
C SER A 301 -15.16 -9.92 -22.92
N LEU A 302 -14.90 -10.83 -21.97
CA LEU A 302 -15.92 -11.58 -21.22
C LEU A 302 -16.49 -10.84 -19.99
N TYR A 303 -15.94 -9.67 -19.63
CA TYR A 303 -16.29 -8.91 -18.42
C TYR A 303 -16.72 -7.47 -18.79
N PRO A 304 -17.95 -7.26 -19.29
CA PRO A 304 -18.37 -5.98 -19.85
C PRO A 304 -18.19 -4.79 -18.89
N ALA A 305 -18.58 -4.94 -17.61
CA ALA A 305 -18.37 -3.92 -16.58
C ALA A 305 -16.90 -3.48 -16.44
N ARG A 306 -15.96 -4.44 -16.47
CA ARG A 306 -14.53 -4.16 -16.34
C ARG A 306 -13.95 -3.55 -17.61
N ASN A 307 -14.41 -4.01 -18.78
CA ASN A 307 -14.00 -3.47 -20.06
C ASN A 307 -14.49 -2.03 -20.26
N ALA A 308 -15.71 -1.72 -19.79
CA ALA A 308 -16.23 -0.35 -19.77
C ALA A 308 -15.35 0.59 -18.94
N CYS A 309 -14.95 0.19 -17.73
CA CYS A 309 -14.01 0.98 -16.93
C CYS A 309 -12.62 1.09 -17.57
N LYS A 310 -12.14 0.03 -18.25
CA LYS A 310 -10.88 0.06 -19.00
C LYS A 310 -10.91 1.07 -20.14
N ALA A 311 -12.02 1.16 -20.87
CA ALA A 311 -12.18 2.06 -22.02
C ALA A 311 -11.99 3.54 -21.66
N ILE A 312 -12.33 3.93 -20.42
CA ILE A 312 -12.12 5.28 -19.89
C ILE A 312 -10.81 5.44 -19.11
N GLY A 313 -9.94 4.42 -19.11
CA GLY A 313 -8.63 4.45 -18.45
C GLY A 313 -8.64 4.13 -16.95
N GLY A 314 -9.72 3.56 -16.43
CA GLY A 314 -9.85 3.12 -15.04
C GLY A 314 -10.00 1.61 -14.89
N ARG A 315 -10.57 1.20 -13.75
CA ARG A 315 -10.89 -0.18 -13.39
C ARG A 315 -12.18 -0.26 -12.57
N LEU A 316 -12.68 -1.48 -12.41
CA LEU A 316 -13.77 -1.75 -11.48
C LEU A 316 -13.24 -1.65 -10.03
N PRO A 317 -13.95 -0.96 -9.11
CA PRO A 317 -13.53 -0.83 -7.73
C PRO A 317 -13.72 -2.14 -6.97
N THR A 318 -12.89 -2.33 -5.95
CA THR A 318 -13.10 -3.37 -4.94
C THR A 318 -14.32 -3.06 -4.07
N ARG A 319 -14.86 -4.06 -3.37
CA ARG A 319 -15.95 -3.89 -2.41
C ARG A 319 -15.62 -2.84 -1.33
N ASN A 320 -14.39 -2.84 -0.82
CA ASN A 320 -13.97 -1.91 0.22
C ASN A 320 -13.87 -0.46 -0.31
N GLU A 321 -13.43 -0.29 -1.56
CA GLU A 321 -13.44 1.01 -2.22
C GLU A 321 -14.88 1.50 -2.42
N LEU A 322 -15.80 0.66 -2.90
CA LEU A 322 -17.22 1.02 -3.03
C LEU A 322 -17.86 1.40 -1.70
N LEU A 323 -17.55 0.69 -0.61
CA LEU A 323 -18.02 1.04 0.74
C LEU A 323 -17.49 2.41 1.21
N CYS A 324 -16.23 2.72 0.89
CA CYS A 324 -15.67 4.03 1.17
C CYS A 324 -16.35 5.12 0.33
N ILE A 325 -16.57 4.88 -0.96
CA ILE A 325 -17.29 5.80 -1.87
C ILE A 325 -18.70 6.04 -1.34
N TYR A 326 -19.45 5.00 -0.98
CA TYR A 326 -20.78 5.11 -0.41
C TYR A 326 -20.81 6.03 0.82
N SER A 327 -19.84 5.87 1.71
CA SER A 327 -19.74 6.65 2.96
C SER A 327 -19.39 8.12 2.72
N ASN A 328 -18.76 8.43 1.58
CA ASN A 328 -18.28 9.77 1.21
C ASN A 328 -18.90 10.29 -0.10
N LYS A 329 -20.03 9.74 -0.54
CA LYS A 329 -20.61 10.00 -1.88
C LYS A 329 -20.93 11.47 -2.14
N ALA A 330 -21.21 12.25 -1.08
CA ALA A 330 -21.43 13.69 -1.17
C ALA A 330 -20.17 14.50 -1.53
N SER A 331 -18.97 13.93 -1.35
CA SER A 331 -17.69 14.57 -1.69
C SER A 331 -17.22 14.27 -3.11
N TYR A 332 -17.86 13.35 -3.81
CA TYR A 332 -17.55 13.03 -5.20
C TYR A 332 -18.50 13.78 -6.13
N VAL A 333 -18.00 14.23 -7.28
CA VAL A 333 -18.85 14.91 -8.25
C VAL A 333 -19.65 13.88 -9.06
N GLY A 334 -20.90 14.23 -9.34
CA GLY A 334 -21.83 13.44 -10.14
C GLY A 334 -22.93 12.81 -9.32
N ALA A 335 -24.04 12.50 -9.98
CA ALA A 335 -25.16 11.84 -9.33
C ALA A 335 -24.82 10.36 -9.07
N PHE A 336 -25.01 9.92 -7.83
CA PHE A 336 -25.14 8.50 -7.51
C PHE A 336 -26.62 8.17 -7.46
N ASP A 337 -26.97 7.00 -7.99
CA ASP A 337 -28.35 6.52 -7.89
C ASP A 337 -28.64 6.06 -6.46
N VAL A 338 -29.46 6.84 -5.77
CA VAL A 338 -29.86 6.60 -4.37
C VAL A 338 -31.08 5.67 -4.27
N GLY A 339 -31.72 5.29 -5.39
CA GLY A 339 -32.96 4.51 -5.46
C GLY A 339 -32.83 3.02 -5.13
N GLY A 340 -31.81 2.61 -4.36
CA GLY A 340 -31.56 1.20 -4.05
C GLY A 340 -30.70 0.46 -5.07
N SER A 341 -30.09 1.19 -6.01
CA SER A 341 -29.21 0.62 -7.03
C SER A 341 -28.01 -0.12 -6.46
N LEU A 342 -27.69 -1.24 -7.10
CA LEU A 342 -26.56 -2.10 -6.76
C LEU A 342 -25.36 -1.73 -7.62
N TYR A 343 -24.21 -1.50 -6.99
CA TYR A 343 -22.96 -1.17 -7.63
C TYR A 343 -22.01 -2.36 -7.61
N LEU A 344 -21.55 -2.80 -8.78
CA LEU A 344 -20.71 -3.99 -8.94
C LEU A 344 -19.28 -3.76 -8.43
N ALA A 345 -18.79 -4.70 -7.61
CA ALA A 345 -17.40 -4.75 -7.20
C ALA A 345 -16.55 -5.62 -8.16
N SER A 346 -15.23 -5.52 -8.04
CA SER A 346 -14.27 -6.32 -8.80
C SER A 346 -14.21 -7.80 -8.39
N GLN A 347 -14.74 -8.14 -7.21
CA GLN A 347 -14.61 -9.48 -6.63
C GLN A 347 -15.78 -10.41 -6.96
N GLU A 348 -15.43 -11.62 -7.35
CA GLU A 348 -16.32 -12.77 -7.43
C GLU A 348 -16.70 -13.27 -6.03
N ALA A 349 -17.98 -13.64 -5.85
CA ALA A 349 -18.46 -14.28 -4.63
C ALA A 349 -18.63 -15.80 -4.79
N ALA A 350 -19.04 -16.24 -5.99
CA ALA A 350 -19.16 -17.65 -6.41
C ALA A 350 -19.24 -17.74 -7.94
N VAL A 351 -19.26 -18.96 -8.49
CA VAL A 351 -19.39 -19.27 -9.94
C VAL A 351 -20.44 -18.41 -10.67
N ASN A 352 -21.60 -18.18 -10.04
CA ASN A 352 -22.69 -17.39 -10.61
C ASN A 352 -22.96 -16.08 -9.84
N LYS A 353 -22.08 -15.69 -8.93
CA LYS A 353 -22.29 -14.56 -8.01
C LYS A 353 -21.12 -13.59 -7.95
N VAL A 354 -21.43 -12.30 -7.83
CA VAL A 354 -20.48 -11.20 -7.66
C VAL A 354 -20.81 -10.39 -6.41
N LEU A 355 -19.79 -9.82 -5.77
CA LEU A 355 -19.98 -8.85 -4.68
C LEU A 355 -20.49 -7.51 -5.22
N TYR A 356 -21.31 -6.83 -4.43
CA TYR A 356 -21.81 -5.49 -4.74
C TYR A 356 -21.89 -4.64 -3.48
N VAL A 357 -22.15 -3.34 -3.67
CA VAL A 357 -22.58 -2.43 -2.59
C VAL A 357 -23.87 -1.74 -3.03
N ARG A 358 -24.90 -1.77 -2.18
CA ARG A 358 -26.14 -1.05 -2.43
C ARG A 358 -26.00 0.40 -1.93
N PHE A 359 -26.17 1.38 -2.83
CA PHE A 359 -25.86 2.78 -2.49
C PHE A 359 -26.96 3.53 -1.73
N SER A 360 -28.12 2.89 -1.50
CA SER A 360 -29.16 3.42 -0.60
C SER A 360 -28.82 3.28 0.88
N ASP A 361 -28.11 2.20 1.27
CA ASP A 361 -27.89 1.86 2.68
C ASP A 361 -26.49 1.27 3.00
N GLY A 362 -25.62 1.10 2.00
CA GLY A 362 -24.27 0.57 2.17
C GLY A 362 -24.22 -0.93 2.36
N PHE A 363 -25.33 -1.63 2.12
CA PHE A 363 -25.40 -3.08 2.30
C PHE A 363 -24.43 -3.81 1.35
N SER A 364 -23.60 -4.70 1.91
CA SER A 364 -22.50 -5.38 1.21
C SER A 364 -22.06 -6.71 1.87
N ASN A 365 -23.00 -7.48 2.44
CA ASN A 365 -22.64 -8.73 3.11
C ASN A 365 -22.38 -9.87 2.10
N LEU A 366 -21.70 -10.92 2.56
CA LEU A 366 -21.38 -12.11 1.74
C LEU A 366 -22.62 -12.88 1.26
N ALA A 367 -23.72 -12.79 2.01
CA ALA A 367 -25.01 -13.35 1.62
C ALA A 367 -25.69 -12.51 0.50
N GLY A 368 -25.36 -11.23 0.41
CA GLY A 368 -25.79 -10.25 -0.57
C GLY A 368 -24.86 -10.24 -1.75
N SER A 369 -24.81 -11.37 -2.46
CA SER A 369 -24.15 -11.47 -3.74
C SER A 369 -25.19 -11.47 -4.86
N TRP A 370 -24.83 -10.89 -6.00
CA TRP A 370 -25.77 -10.75 -7.13
C TRP A 370 -25.34 -11.61 -8.32
N TYR A 371 -26.25 -11.87 -9.26
CA TYR A 371 -25.89 -12.67 -10.44
C TYR A 371 -24.94 -11.91 -11.36
N LYS A 372 -23.90 -12.59 -11.84
CA LYS A 372 -22.87 -11.99 -12.71
C LYS A 372 -23.43 -11.46 -14.02
N THR A 373 -24.44 -12.15 -14.54
CA THR A 373 -25.11 -11.85 -15.81
C THR A 373 -26.24 -10.83 -15.68
N SER A 374 -26.50 -10.31 -14.47
CA SER A 374 -27.49 -9.24 -14.27
C SER A 374 -26.90 -7.86 -14.48
N TRP A 375 -27.70 -6.98 -15.06
CA TRP A 375 -27.37 -5.57 -15.29
C TRP A 375 -27.41 -4.78 -14.00
N ASN A 376 -26.29 -4.15 -13.64
CA ASN A 376 -26.13 -3.39 -12.40
C ASN A 376 -25.27 -2.16 -12.63
N ARG A 377 -25.33 -1.18 -11.71
CA ARG A 377 -24.56 0.06 -11.84
C ARG A 377 -23.07 -0.21 -11.78
N VAL A 378 -22.31 0.52 -12.59
CA VAL A 378 -20.84 0.45 -12.61
C VAL A 378 -20.26 1.84 -12.44
N ARG A 379 -19.59 2.05 -11.30
CA ARG A 379 -18.78 3.23 -11.03
C ARG A 379 -17.31 2.84 -11.14
N CYS A 380 -16.55 3.55 -11.95
CA CYS A 380 -15.13 3.23 -12.17
C CYS A 380 -14.21 4.02 -11.25
N VAL A 381 -13.05 3.44 -10.94
CA VAL A 381 -11.97 4.08 -10.17
C VAL A 381 -10.65 4.00 -10.92
N LYS A 382 -9.70 4.88 -10.61
CA LYS A 382 -8.34 4.86 -11.15
C LYS A 382 -7.31 5.10 -10.05
#